data_AF-A0A1F9FY02-F1
#
_entry.id   AF-A0A1F9FY02-F1
#
_cell.length_a   1.000
_cell.length_b   1.000
_cell.length_c   1.000
_cell.angle_alpha   90.00
_cell.angle_beta   90.00
_cell.angle_gamma   90.00
#
_symmetry.space_group_name_H-M   'P 1'
#
loop_
_entity.id
_entity.type
_entity.pdbx_description
1 polymer ?
#
loop_
_entity_poly.entity_id
_entity_poly.type
_entity_poly.pdbx_seq_one_letter_code
_entity_poly.pdbx_strand_id
1 'polypeptide(L)'
;MNNTPLIITKVYDFLLYVVPAVSTFPKSQRYMLGERLEMASFDTLEILLEACYSQAKLPLLRQANIKLEKIRYYVRLCKDLKLINLHRYEVISKMINEIGMQLGGWIKQQGKA
;
A
#
# COMPACT_ATOMS: atom_id res chain seq x y z
N MET A 1 15.28 -9.34 -18.71
CA MET A 1 14.01 -9.11 -17.98
C MET A 1 14.38 -8.40 -16.68
N ASN A 2 13.95 -7.15 -16.50
CA ASN A 2 14.28 -6.37 -15.30
C ASN A 2 13.75 -7.13 -14.07
N ASN A 3 14.65 -7.50 -13.16
CA ASN A 3 14.32 -8.26 -11.97
C ASN A 3 13.66 -7.32 -10.94
N THR A 4 12.42 -6.92 -11.22
CA THR A 4 11.65 -6.01 -10.38
C THR A 4 11.43 -6.67 -9.01
N PRO A 5 11.74 -6.01 -7.89
CA PRO A 5 11.56 -6.57 -6.55
C PRO A 5 10.13 -7.08 -6.33
N LEU A 6 9.98 -8.22 -5.65
CA LEU A 6 8.69 -8.87 -5.36
C LEU A 6 7.67 -7.93 -4.70
N ILE A 7 8.13 -6.93 -3.95
CA ILE A 7 7.28 -5.95 -3.29
C ILE A 7 6.45 -5.14 -4.29
N ILE A 8 6.97 -4.87 -5.49
CA ILE A 8 6.23 -4.14 -6.54
C ILE A 8 5.02 -4.95 -6.98
N THR A 9 5.21 -6.24 -7.25
CA THR A 9 4.11 -7.15 -7.60
C THR A 9 3.07 -7.23 -6.47
N LYS A 10 3.51 -7.30 -5.21
CA LYS A 10 2.60 -7.34 -4.06
C LYS A 10 1.76 -6.07 -3.91
N VAL A 11 2.34 -4.90 -4.17
CA VAL A 11 1.60 -3.62 -4.16
C VAL A 11 0.66 -3.53 -5.36
N TYR A 12 1.07 -4.04 -6.52
CA TYR A 12 0.19 -4.13 -7.70
C TYR A 12 -1.02 -5.04 -7.44
N ASP A 13 -0.82 -6.22 -6.86
CA ASP A 13 -1.91 -7.14 -6.47
C ASP A 13 -2.85 -6.48 -5.45
N PHE A 14 -2.29 -5.70 -4.51
CA PHE A 14 -3.06 -4.91 -3.56
C PHE A 14 -3.94 -3.86 -4.25
N LEU A 15 -3.41 -3.12 -5.23
CA LEU A 15 -4.18 -2.17 -6.03
C LEU A 15 -5.31 -2.86 -6.82
N LEU A 16 -5.03 -4.01 -7.42
CA LEU A 16 -6.06 -4.81 -8.11
C LEU A 16 -7.22 -5.20 -7.20
N TYR A 17 -6.97 -5.40 -5.90
CA TYR A 17 -8.01 -5.72 -4.93
C TYR A 17 -8.74 -4.47 -4.41
N VAL A 18 -8.01 -3.38 -4.16
CA VAL A 18 -8.52 -2.19 -3.48
C VAL A 18 -9.34 -1.29 -4.40
N VAL A 19 -8.88 -1.04 -5.63
CA VAL A 19 -9.56 -0.12 -6.57
C VAL A 19 -10.99 -0.58 -6.86
N PRO A 20 -11.26 -1.87 -7.17
CA PRO A 20 -12.63 -2.33 -7.33
C PRO A 20 -13.44 -2.25 -6.03
N ALA A 21 -12.82 -2.48 -4.86
CA ALA A 21 -13.51 -2.36 -3.58
C ALA A 21 -13.99 -0.92 -3.30
N VAL A 22 -13.14 0.08 -3.57
CA VAL A 22 -13.47 1.50 -3.40
C VAL A 22 -14.61 1.94 -4.33
N SER A 23 -14.65 1.40 -5.55
CA SER A 23 -15.74 1.68 -6.50
C SER A 23 -17.13 1.31 -5.97
N THR A 24 -17.23 0.42 -4.98
CA THR A 24 -18.51 0.01 -4.36
C THR A 24 -18.98 0.95 -3.26
N PHE A 25 -18.14 1.89 -2.81
CA PHE A 25 -18.48 2.80 -1.71
C PHE A 25 -19.61 3.77 -2.09
N PRO A 26 -20.41 4.25 -1.12
CA PRO A 26 -21.31 5.37 -1.34
C PRO A 26 -20.57 6.60 -1.89
N LYS A 27 -21.22 7.36 -2.79
CA LYS A 27 -20.59 8.47 -3.52
C LYS A 27 -19.82 9.44 -2.62
N SER A 28 -20.39 9.86 -1.50
CA SER A 28 -19.74 10.77 -0.54
C SER A 28 -18.47 10.19 0.08
N GLN A 29 -18.49 8.90 0.43
CA GLN A 29 -17.36 8.22 1.06
C GLN A 29 -16.28 7.84 0.04
N ARG A 30 -16.67 7.60 -1.22
CA ARG A 30 -15.73 7.36 -2.32
C ARG A 30 -14.81 8.55 -2.55
N TYR A 31 -15.35 9.77 -2.63
CA TYR A 31 -14.56 10.99 -2.79
C TYR A 31 -13.81 11.44 -1.53
N MET A 32 -14.17 10.90 -0.36
CA MET A 32 -13.50 11.28 0.89
C MET A 32 -12.43 10.27 1.28
N LEU A 33 -12.82 9.02 1.52
CA LEU A 33 -11.95 7.98 2.06
C LEU A 33 -11.44 7.04 0.97
N GLY A 34 -12.27 6.77 -0.03
CA GLY A 34 -11.88 5.97 -1.20
C GLY A 34 -10.69 6.57 -1.93
N GLU A 35 -10.80 7.83 -2.33
CA GLU A 35 -9.74 8.58 -3.02
C GLU A 35 -8.45 8.63 -2.19
N ARG A 36 -8.54 8.87 -0.88
CA ARG A 36 -7.36 8.88 0.01
C ARG A 36 -6.66 7.53 0.09
N LEU A 37 -7.43 6.45 0.11
CA LEU A 37 -6.89 5.10 0.11
C LEU A 37 -6.23 4.78 -1.24
N GLU A 38 -6.89 5.08 -2.36
CA GLU A 38 -6.35 4.85 -3.71
C GLU A 38 -5.08 5.65 -3.94
N MET A 39 -5.09 6.97 -3.68
CA MET A 39 -3.91 7.82 -3.83
C MET A 39 -2.73 7.32 -3.00
N ALA A 40 -2.95 6.98 -1.71
CA ALA A 40 -1.87 6.44 -0.89
C ALA A 40 -1.32 5.11 -1.42
N SER A 41 -2.16 4.29 -2.05
CA SER A 41 -1.79 3.02 -2.65
C SER A 41 -0.96 3.21 -3.93
N PHE A 42 -1.37 4.13 -4.81
CA PHE A 42 -0.61 4.52 -6.00
C PHE A 42 0.73 5.16 -5.64
N ASP A 43 0.74 6.12 -4.71
CA ASP A 43 1.96 6.75 -4.21
C ASP A 43 2.95 5.70 -3.69
N THR A 44 2.46 4.68 -2.97
CA THR A 44 3.30 3.59 -2.47
C THR A 44 3.96 2.83 -3.60
N LEU A 45 3.21 2.50 -4.67
CA LEU A 45 3.75 1.82 -5.84
C LEU A 45 4.82 2.68 -6.54
N GLU A 46 4.50 3.95 -6.80
CA GLU A 46 5.37 4.90 -7.51
C GLU A 46 6.69 5.12 -6.76
N ILE A 47 6.64 5.38 -5.45
CA ILE A 47 7.84 5.56 -4.63
C ILE A 47 8.71 4.28 -4.62
N LEU A 48 8.10 3.10 -4.58
CA LEU A 48 8.85 1.85 -4.61
C LEU A 48 9.48 1.59 -5.99
N LEU A 49 8.80 1.97 -7.07
CA LEU A 49 9.37 1.94 -8.42
C LEU A 49 10.57 2.88 -8.52
N GLU A 50 10.46 4.12 -8.03
CA GLU A 50 11.58 5.06 -7.95
C GLU A 50 12.75 4.48 -7.13
N ALA A 51 12.46 3.85 -5.99
CA ALA A 51 13.47 3.21 -5.15
C ALA A 51 14.19 2.05 -5.85
N CYS A 52 13.57 1.38 -6.82
CA CYS A 52 14.22 0.32 -7.61
C CYS A 52 15.40 0.87 -8.41
N TYR A 53 15.24 2.06 -8.98
CA TYR A 53 16.20 2.68 -9.89
C TYR A 53 17.09 3.75 -9.24
N SER A 54 16.79 4.14 -7.99
CA SER A 54 17.59 5.10 -7.23
C SER A 54 18.86 4.48 -6.63
N GLN A 55 19.94 5.27 -6.57
CA GLN A 55 21.12 4.95 -5.76
C GLN A 55 20.86 5.21 -4.27
N ALA A 56 20.06 6.23 -3.95
CA ALA A 56 19.68 6.60 -2.59
C ALA A 56 18.29 6.02 -2.25
N LYS A 57 18.24 4.71 -1.99
CA LYS A 57 16.95 3.99 -1.79
C LYS A 57 16.32 4.25 -0.44
N LEU A 58 17.13 4.37 0.63
CA LEU A 58 16.65 4.40 2.01
C LEU A 58 15.61 5.53 2.29
N PRO A 59 15.79 6.78 1.83
CA PRO A 59 14.78 7.82 2.01
C PRO A 59 13.44 7.48 1.36
N LEU A 60 13.46 6.97 0.11
CA LEU A 60 12.26 6.57 -0.63
C LEU A 60 11.55 5.41 0.07
N LEU A 61 12.30 4.39 0.51
CA LEU A 61 11.71 3.26 1.24
C LEU A 61 11.05 3.68 2.56
N ARG A 62 11.65 4.65 3.28
CA ARG A 62 11.02 5.23 4.48
C ARG A 62 9.75 6.01 4.14
N GLN A 63 9.73 6.73 3.03
CA GLN A 63 8.54 7.44 2.55
C GLN A 63 7.42 6.47 2.18
N ALA A 64 7.72 5.39 1.44
CA ALA A 64 6.78 4.32 1.13
C ALA A 64 6.23 3.67 2.42
N ASN A 65 7.07 3.50 3.45
CA ASN A 65 6.63 2.93 4.72
C ASN A 65 5.59 3.82 5.41
N ILE A 66 5.79 5.15 5.40
CA ILE A 66 4.79 6.09 5.93
C ILE A 66 3.48 6.01 5.15
N LYS A 67 3.52 5.87 3.82
CA LYS A 67 2.32 5.70 3.00
C LYS A 67 1.58 4.40 3.34
N LEU A 68 2.31 3.30 3.54
CA LEU A 68 1.73 2.03 3.96
C LEU A 68 1.06 2.12 5.34
N GLU A 69 1.64 2.85 6.28
CA GLU A 69 1.00 3.09 7.59
C GLU A 69 -0.30 3.90 7.43
N LYS A 70 -0.33 4.93 6.56
CA LYS A 70 -1.58 5.65 6.26
C LYS A 70 -2.65 4.72 5.69
N ILE A 71 -2.27 3.82 4.78
CA ILE A 71 -3.17 2.80 4.22
C ILE A 71 -3.78 1.93 5.32
N ARG A 72 -3.00 1.47 6.32
CA ARG A 72 -3.54 0.67 7.45
C ARG A 72 -4.65 1.41 8.18
N TYR A 73 -4.46 2.69 8.49
CA TYR A 73 -5.46 3.49 9.19
C TYR A 73 -6.69 3.76 8.33
N TYR A 74 -6.52 4.05 7.04
CA TYR A 74 -7.67 4.24 6.13
C TYR A 74 -8.49 2.96 5.98
N VAL A 75 -7.85 1.80 5.88
CA VAL A 75 -8.55 0.50 5.80
C VAL A 75 -9.29 0.19 7.10
N ARG A 76 -8.70 0.47 8.26
CA ARG A 76 -9.40 0.38 9.55
C ARG A 76 -10.62 1.30 9.59
N LEU A 77 -10.48 2.54 9.13
CA LEU A 77 -11.59 3.49 9.06
C LEU A 77 -12.70 3.01 8.11
N CYS A 78 -12.36 2.45 6.94
CA CYS A 78 -13.32 1.85 6.02
C CYS A 78 -14.14 0.74 6.69
N LYS A 79 -13.50 -0.10 7.52
CA LYS A 79 -14.18 -1.16 8.28
C LYS A 79 -15.09 -0.57 9.35
N ASP A 80 -14.60 0.37 10.16
CA ASP A 80 -15.36 0.94 11.27
C ASP A 80 -16.56 1.77 10.79
N LEU A 81 -16.45 2.40 9.61
CA LEU A 81 -17.54 3.06 8.89
C LEU A 81 -18.43 2.10 8.09
N LYS A 82 -18.21 0.78 8.20
CA LYS A 82 -18.96 -0.27 7.49
C LYS A 82 -18.96 -0.15 5.97
N LEU A 83 -17.92 0.46 5.39
CA LEU A 83 -17.70 0.53 3.93
C LEU A 83 -17.16 -0.77 3.36
N ILE A 84 -16.48 -1.57 4.20
CA ILE A 84 -16.06 -2.93 3.89
C ILE A 84 -16.51 -3.87 5.00
N ASN A 85 -16.79 -5.12 4.64
CA ASN A 85 -17.11 -6.17 5.62
C ASN A 85 -15.84 -6.71 6.28
N LEU A 86 -16.02 -7.51 7.34
CA LEU A 86 -14.91 -8.07 8.11
C LEU A 86 -13.99 -8.95 7.25
N HIS A 87 -14.55 -9.77 6.37
CA HIS A 87 -13.78 -10.63 5.48
C HIS A 87 -12.86 -9.84 4.54
N ARG A 88 -13.37 -8.78 3.90
CA ARG A 88 -12.56 -7.88 3.07
C ARG A 88 -11.48 -7.19 3.90
N TYR A 89 -11.82 -6.74 5.11
CA TYR A 89 -10.84 -6.13 6.02
C TYR A 89 -9.69 -7.10 6.36
N GLU A 90 -9.99 -8.37 6.63
CA GLU A 90 -8.96 -9.40 6.90
C GLU A 90 -8.05 -9.63 5.70
N VAL A 91 -8.62 -9.77 4.50
CA VAL A 91 -7.84 -9.95 3.25
C VAL A 91 -6.92 -8.76 3.01
N ILE A 92 -7.46 -7.54 3.05
CA ILE A 92 -6.70 -6.31 2.83
C ILE A 92 -5.60 -6.16 3.89
N SER A 93 -5.93 -6.43 5.16
CA SER A 93 -4.95 -6.36 6.26
C SER A 93 -3.79 -7.35 6.08
N LYS A 94 -4.08 -8.56 5.59
CA LYS A 94 -3.04 -9.56 5.30
C LYS A 94 -2.12 -9.08 4.19
N MET A 95 -2.66 -8.54 3.10
CA MET A 95 -1.86 -7.99 1.99
C MET A 95 -0.95 -6.84 2.46
N ILE A 96 -1.47 -5.92 3.28
CA ILE A 96 -0.68 -4.82 3.85
C ILE A 96 0.45 -5.34 4.74
N ASN A 97 0.19 -6.37 5.55
CA ASN A 97 1.21 -6.99 6.39
C ASN A 97 2.33 -7.63 5.55
N GLU A 98 1.98 -8.35 4.49
CA GLU A 98 2.96 -8.95 3.58
C GLU A 98 3.84 -7.87 2.91
N ILE A 99 3.23 -6.79 2.41
CA ILE A 99 3.96 -5.65 1.84
C ILE A 99 4.90 -5.03 2.89
N GLY A 100 4.40 -4.81 4.11
CA GLY A 100 5.19 -4.23 5.21
C GLY A 100 6.39 -5.08 5.62
N MET A 101 6.25 -6.41 5.63
CA MET A 101 7.37 -7.32 5.88
C MET A 101 8.45 -7.20 4.80
N GLN A 102 8.07 -7.15 3.53
CA GLN A 102 9.02 -7.00 2.43
C GLN A 102 9.70 -5.62 2.46
N LEU A 103 8.94 -4.57 2.74
CA LEU A 103 9.47 -3.21 2.85
C LEU A 103 10.47 -3.10 4.00
N GLY A 104 10.12 -3.63 5.17
CA GLY A 104 11.02 -3.67 6.33
C GLY A 104 12.30 -4.46 6.05
N GLY A 105 12.21 -5.57 5.32
CA GLY A 105 13.37 -6.32 4.85
C GLY A 105 14.28 -5.49 3.95
N TRP A 106 13.69 -4.80 2.97
CA TRP A 106 14.44 -3.95 2.04
C TRP A 106 15.11 -2.76 2.74
N ILE A 107 14.41 -2.08 3.66
CA ILE A 107 14.98 -1.00 4.49
C ILE A 107 16.19 -1.50 5.28
N LYS A 108 16.08 -2.67 5.94
CA LYS A 108 17.18 -3.27 6.70
C LYS A 108 18.38 -3.59 5.82
N GLN A 109 18.17 -4.01 4.57
CA GLN A 109 19.26 -4.23 3.61
C GLN A 109 20.01 -2.94 3.29
N GLN A 110 19.32 -1.79 3.20
CA GLN A 110 19.98 -0.51 2.91
C GLN A 110 20.74 0.06 4.11
N GLY A 111 20.35 -0.28 5.34
CA GLY A 111 21.03 0.15 6.58
C GLY A 111 22.22 -0.71 6.99
N LYS A 112 22.53 -1.78 6.25
CA LYS A 112 23.71 -2.65 6.46
C LYS A 112 24.87 -2.34 5.51
N ALA A 113 24.85 -1.19 4.84
CA ALA A 113 25.93 -0.70 3.99
C ALA A 113 26.94 0.12 4.80
#